data_AF-A0A6B3FGA0-F1
#
_entry.id   AF-A0A6B3FGA0-F1
#
_cell.length_a   1.000
_cell.length_b   1.000
_cell.length_c   1.000
_cell.angle_alpha   90.00
_cell.angle_beta   90.00
_cell.angle_gamma   90.00
#
_symmetry.space_group_name_H-M   'P 1'
#
loop_
_entity.id
_entity.type
_entity.pdbx_description
1 polymer ?
#
loop_
_entity_poly.entity_id
_entity_poly.type
_entity_poly.pdbx_seq_one_letter_code
_entity_poly.pdbx_strand_id
1 'polypeptide(L)'
;DAQSESTAKWPAYWDGKWFVGDFYDDTQPRHAVITDPKTVGKGGLPTHAESLKKIIPVGADGIRNLMDWKFAPDGSLYVLDYGRGFFTSDSKSALWRVSYKGGGATPAAADLVGKAAAK
;
A
#
# COMPACT_ATOMS: atom_id res chain seq x y z
N ASP A 1 -7.65 6.28 12.62
CA ASP A 1 -7.10 7.59 12.20
C ASP A 1 -8.15 8.55 11.61
N ALA A 2 -9.40 8.14 11.37
CA ALA A 2 -10.44 9.03 10.84
C ALA A 2 -10.63 10.38 11.60
N GLN A 3 -10.30 10.42 12.89
CA GLN A 3 -10.34 11.62 13.75
C GLN A 3 -8.99 12.34 13.88
N SER A 4 -7.96 11.90 13.15
CA SER A 4 -6.60 12.45 13.19
C SER A 4 -6.50 13.68 12.29
N GLU A 5 -5.96 14.77 12.83
CA GLU A 5 -5.58 15.98 12.08
C GLU A 5 -4.14 15.89 11.52
N SER A 6 -3.50 14.71 11.58
CA SER A 6 -2.14 14.54 11.07
C SER A 6 -2.07 14.83 9.57
N THR A 7 -1.13 15.68 9.18
CA THR A 7 -0.81 15.96 7.77
C THR A 7 -0.03 14.84 7.11
N ALA A 8 0.43 13.85 7.88
CA ALA A 8 1.10 12.65 7.38
C ALA A 8 0.14 11.48 7.12
N LYS A 9 -1.16 11.65 7.41
CA LYS A 9 -2.15 10.61 7.18
C LYS A 9 -2.31 10.31 5.70
N TRP A 10 -2.45 9.03 5.37
CA TRP A 10 -2.80 8.64 4.01
C TRP A 10 -4.28 8.96 3.71
N PRO A 11 -4.66 9.12 2.43
CA PRO A 11 -6.06 9.34 2.07
C PRO A 11 -6.94 8.16 2.49
N ALA A 12 -8.17 8.44 2.95
CA ALA A 12 -9.18 7.44 3.31
C ALA A 12 -9.54 6.47 2.17
N TYR A 13 -9.17 6.79 0.93
CA TYR A 13 -9.23 5.86 -0.20
C TYR A 13 -8.54 4.52 0.09
N TRP A 14 -7.49 4.51 0.92
CA TRP A 14 -6.75 3.30 1.27
C TRP A 14 -7.40 2.47 2.39
N ASP A 15 -8.45 2.99 3.04
CA ASP A 15 -9.11 2.33 4.16
C ASP A 15 -9.77 1.02 3.74
N GLY A 16 -9.69 0.02 4.61
CA GLY A 16 -10.27 -1.31 4.37
C GLY A 16 -9.54 -2.17 3.32
N LYS A 17 -8.50 -1.64 2.66
CA LYS A 17 -7.65 -2.41 1.76
C LYS A 17 -6.58 -3.15 2.55
N TRP A 18 -6.36 -4.40 2.19
CA TRP A 18 -5.27 -5.21 2.74
C TRP A 18 -3.99 -4.93 1.97
N PHE A 19 -2.93 -4.57 2.68
CA PHE A 19 -1.63 -4.42 2.07
C PHE A 19 -0.93 -5.78 2.10
N VAL A 20 -0.66 -6.34 0.92
CA VAL A 20 -0.01 -7.64 0.73
C VAL A 20 1.31 -7.44 0.00
N GLY A 21 2.39 -7.95 0.59
CA GLY A 21 3.74 -7.80 0.10
C GLY A 21 4.57 -9.01 0.46
N ASP A 22 5.70 -9.17 -0.23
CA ASP A 22 6.60 -10.29 -0.03
C ASP A 22 8.02 -9.81 0.30
N PHE A 23 8.73 -10.62 1.07
CA PHE A 23 10.12 -10.39 1.44
C PHE A 23 11.06 -10.56 0.23
N TYR A 24 10.69 -11.40 -0.74
CA TYR A 24 11.49 -11.80 -1.88
C TYR A 24 11.85 -10.61 -2.77
N ASP A 25 13.12 -10.58 -3.19
CA ASP A 25 13.79 -9.39 -3.66
C ASP A 25 13.83 -9.23 -5.19
N ASP A 26 13.37 -10.22 -5.95
CA ASP A 26 13.31 -10.18 -7.41
C ASP A 26 12.15 -9.30 -7.89
N THR A 27 10.93 -9.84 -7.86
CA THR A 27 9.77 -9.12 -8.38
C THR A 27 9.15 -8.16 -7.37
N GLN A 28 9.50 -8.26 -6.09
CA GLN A 28 9.06 -7.42 -4.98
C GLN A 28 7.56 -7.06 -5.05
N PRO A 29 6.65 -8.04 -5.10
CA PRO A 29 5.22 -7.79 -5.22
C PRO A 29 4.74 -7.02 -3.99
N ARG A 30 3.95 -5.97 -4.24
CA ARG A 30 3.29 -5.18 -3.20
C ARG A 30 2.00 -4.61 -3.76
N HIS A 31 0.88 -4.99 -3.17
CA HIS A 31 -0.46 -4.63 -3.62
C HIS A 31 -1.33 -4.23 -2.45
N ALA A 32 -2.25 -3.30 -2.69
CA ALA A 32 -3.41 -3.14 -1.86
C ALA A 32 -4.55 -3.94 -2.49
N VAL A 33 -5.25 -4.75 -1.70
CA VAL A 33 -6.31 -5.63 -2.19
C VAL A 33 -7.60 -5.41 -1.42
N ILE A 34 -8.74 -5.51 -2.11
CA ILE A 34 -10.06 -5.52 -1.50
C ILE A 34 -10.53 -6.96 -1.41
N THR A 35 -10.86 -7.40 -0.21
CA THR A 35 -11.41 -8.75 0.04
C THR A 35 -12.92 -8.74 -0.07
N ASP A 36 -13.51 -9.87 -0.50
CA ASP A 36 -14.97 -10.08 -0.37
C ASP A 36 -15.31 -10.45 1.09
N PRO A 37 -16.13 -9.67 1.81
CA PRO A 37 -16.56 -9.98 3.17
C PRO A 37 -17.20 -11.36 3.34
N LYS A 38 -17.77 -11.95 2.29
CA LYS A 38 -18.40 -13.28 2.33
C LYS A 38 -17.38 -14.42 2.40
N THR A 39 -16.18 -14.20 1.85
CA THR A 39 -15.16 -15.22 1.63
C THR A 39 -13.83 -14.94 2.33
N VAL A 40 -13.64 -13.73 2.88
CA VAL A 40 -12.47 -13.39 3.70
C VAL A 40 -12.33 -14.36 4.87
N GLY A 41 -11.10 -14.84 5.10
CA GLY A 41 -10.81 -15.89 6.09
C GLY A 41 -11.15 -17.33 5.65
N LYS A 42 -11.75 -17.53 4.48
CA LYS A 42 -12.10 -18.85 3.91
C LYS A 42 -11.33 -19.20 2.63
N GLY A 43 -10.29 -18.42 2.30
CA GLY A 43 -9.47 -18.63 1.10
C GLY A 43 -10.08 -18.10 -0.21
N GLY A 44 -11.09 -17.21 -0.15
CA GLY A 44 -11.62 -16.56 -1.35
C GLY A 44 -10.61 -15.58 -1.99
N LEU A 45 -10.71 -15.41 -3.32
CA LEU A 45 -9.89 -14.45 -4.05
C LEU A 45 -10.29 -13.00 -3.72
N PRO A 46 -9.34 -12.05 -3.73
CA PRO A 46 -9.67 -10.62 -3.67
C PRO A 46 -10.53 -10.19 -4.87
N THR A 47 -11.42 -9.22 -4.66
CA THR A 47 -12.28 -8.65 -5.72
C THR A 47 -11.57 -7.57 -6.53
N HIS A 48 -10.53 -6.97 -5.97
CA HIS A 48 -9.71 -5.96 -6.62
C HIS A 48 -8.28 -5.96 -6.05
N ALA A 49 -7.32 -5.65 -6.90
CA ALA A 49 -5.92 -5.47 -6.51
C ALA A 49 -5.31 -4.30 -7.27
N GLU A 50 -4.60 -3.43 -6.57
CA GLU A 50 -3.85 -2.31 -7.15
C GLU A 50 -2.40 -2.34 -6.71
N SER A 51 -1.47 -1.99 -7.61
CA SER A 51 -0.05 -2.08 -7.33
C SER A 51 0.44 -0.89 -6.49
N LEU A 52 1.19 -1.18 -5.43
CA LEU A 52 1.83 -0.19 -4.58
C LEU A 52 3.26 0.15 -5.03
N LYS A 53 3.80 -0.47 -6.08
CA LYS A 53 5.20 -0.33 -6.50
C LYS A 53 5.61 1.11 -6.85
N LYS A 54 4.68 1.93 -7.34
CA LYS A 54 4.91 3.36 -7.65
C LYS A 54 4.76 4.28 -6.44
N ILE A 55 4.18 3.77 -5.35
CA ILE A 55 3.89 4.55 -4.13
C ILE A 55 4.92 4.23 -3.05
N ILE A 56 5.26 2.95 -2.90
CA ILE A 56 6.24 2.44 -1.93
C ILE A 56 7.50 2.03 -2.71
N PRO A 57 8.58 2.83 -2.68
CA PRO A 57 9.77 2.61 -3.51
C PRO A 57 10.38 1.22 -3.32
N VAL A 58 10.69 0.56 -4.43
CA VAL A 58 11.35 -0.75 -4.52
C VAL A 58 12.85 -0.60 -4.82
N GLY A 59 13.61 -1.70 -4.73
CA GLY A 59 14.99 -1.76 -5.20
C GLY A 59 16.07 -1.43 -4.15
N ALA A 60 17.32 -1.39 -4.63
CA ALA A 60 18.52 -1.34 -3.78
C ALA A 60 18.65 -0.07 -2.91
N ASP A 61 18.06 1.04 -3.34
CA ASP A 61 18.00 2.30 -2.58
C ASP A 61 16.60 2.60 -2.02
N GLY A 62 15.64 1.72 -2.27
CA GLY A 62 14.30 1.75 -1.67
C GLY A 62 14.13 0.63 -0.63
N ILE A 63 12.87 0.24 -0.41
CA ILE A 63 12.51 -0.88 0.46
C ILE A 63 12.72 -2.17 -0.33
N ARG A 64 13.77 -2.93 0.00
CA ARG A 64 14.13 -4.16 -0.73
C ARG A 64 13.48 -5.40 -0.11
N ASN A 65 13.80 -5.67 1.14
CA ASN A 65 13.40 -6.89 1.82
C ASN A 65 12.30 -6.52 2.83
N LEU A 66 11.06 -6.44 2.31
CA LEU A 66 9.91 -5.98 3.08
C LEU A 66 9.55 -7.01 4.15
N MET A 67 9.60 -6.59 5.41
CA MET A 67 9.24 -7.44 6.56
C MET A 67 7.82 -7.19 7.05
N ASP A 68 7.48 -5.91 7.20
CA ASP A 68 6.20 -5.49 7.75
C ASP A 68 5.85 -4.08 7.30
N TRP A 69 4.58 -3.74 7.38
CA TRP A 69 4.07 -2.39 7.27
C TRP A 69 2.90 -2.14 8.20
N LYS A 70 2.77 -0.92 8.68
CA LYS A 70 1.70 -0.59 9.62
C LYS A 70 1.32 0.87 9.52
N PHE A 71 0.01 1.10 9.47
CA PHE A 71 -0.57 2.40 9.72
C PHE A 71 -0.55 2.67 11.22
N ALA A 72 0.07 3.77 11.62
CA ALA A 72 0.00 4.27 12.99
C ALA A 72 -1.40 4.86 13.27
N PRO A 73 -1.78 5.07 14.56
CA PRO A 73 -3.10 5.62 14.90
C PRO A 73 -3.41 6.98 14.26
N ASP A 74 -2.36 7.72 13.88
CA ASP A 74 -2.44 9.02 13.22
C ASP A 74 -2.65 8.94 11.70
N GLY A 75 -2.61 7.73 11.11
CA GLY A 75 -2.81 7.47 9.68
C GLY A 75 -1.51 7.44 8.86
N SER A 76 -0.34 7.62 9.48
CA SER A 76 0.95 7.53 8.77
C SER A 76 1.39 6.07 8.57
N LEU A 77 1.94 5.75 7.39
CA LEU A 77 2.43 4.42 7.06
C LEU A 77 3.91 4.26 7.40
N TYR A 78 4.23 3.25 8.20
CA TYR A 78 5.60 2.80 8.45
C TYR A 78 5.86 1.46 7.77
N VAL A 79 7.07 1.27 7.23
CA VAL A 79 7.49 0.05 6.56
C VAL A 79 8.86 -0.37 7.09
N LEU A 80 8.99 -1.65 7.44
CA LEU A 80 10.22 -2.25 7.92
C LEU A 80 10.97 -2.93 6.77
N ASP A 81 12.19 -2.46 6.49
CA ASP A 81 13.12 -3.09 5.54
C ASP A 81 14.19 -3.85 6.32
N TYR A 82 14.35 -5.12 5.99
CA TYR A 82 15.32 -6.00 6.63
C TYR A 82 16.77 -5.63 6.35
N GLY A 83 17.08 -5.01 5.20
CA GLY A 83 18.46 -4.75 4.77
C GLY A 83 18.82 -5.56 3.53
N ARG A 84 20.10 -5.90 3.30
CA ARG A 84 20.59 -6.63 2.11
C ARG A 84 21.29 -7.95 2.44
N GLY A 85 21.61 -8.20 3.70
CA GLY A 85 22.23 -9.45 4.16
C GLY A 85 21.33 -10.26 5.09
N PHE A 86 21.30 -11.58 4.92
CA PHE A 86 20.61 -12.50 5.83
C PHE A 86 21.32 -12.57 7.19
N PHE A 87 20.54 -12.40 8.26
CA PHE A 87 20.96 -12.42 9.66
C PHE A 87 22.02 -11.37 10.01
N THR A 88 22.04 -10.25 9.28
CA THR A 88 22.90 -9.11 9.55
C THR A 88 22.08 -7.83 9.62
N SER A 89 22.53 -6.87 10.43
CA SER A 89 22.05 -5.49 10.35
C SER A 89 23.04 -4.69 9.51
N ASP A 90 22.55 -3.96 8.51
CA ASP A 90 23.35 -3.08 7.67
C ASP A 90 22.77 -1.66 7.64
N SER A 91 23.45 -0.74 6.96
CA SER A 91 23.01 0.65 6.86
C SER A 91 21.70 0.85 6.08
N LYS A 92 21.18 -0.21 5.45
CA LYS A 92 19.91 -0.23 4.72
C LYS A 92 18.81 -0.98 5.50
N SER A 93 19.14 -1.68 6.60
CA SER A 93 18.17 -2.12 7.60
C SER A 93 17.54 -0.89 8.24
N ALA A 94 16.24 -0.64 7.98
CA ALA A 94 15.64 0.65 8.31
C ALA A 94 14.13 0.57 8.55
N LEU A 95 13.65 1.49 9.39
CA LEU A 95 12.23 1.83 9.50
C LEU A 95 11.96 3.05 8.63
N TRP A 96 11.08 2.90 7.63
CA TRP A 96 10.69 3.94 6.70
C TRP A 96 9.35 4.52 7.09
N ARG A 97 9.19 5.86 7.04
CA ARG A 97 7.87 6.50 7.01
C ARG A 97 7.53 6.87 5.57
N VAL A 98 6.53 6.22 5.00
CA VAL A 98 6.12 6.48 3.62
C VAL A 98 5.07 7.58 3.60
N SER A 99 5.37 8.68 2.90
CA SER A 99 4.45 9.81 2.72
C SER A 99 3.73 9.69 1.38
N TYR A 100 2.41 9.75 1.39
CA TYR A 100 1.62 9.74 0.17
C TYR A 100 1.49 11.17 -0.38
N LYS A 101 2.04 11.42 -1.57
CA LYS A 101 1.89 12.69 -2.31
C LYS A 101 1.11 12.52 -3.64
N GLY A 102 0.51 11.35 -3.84
CA GLY A 102 -0.25 11.05 -5.06
C GLY A 102 -1.48 11.94 -5.21
N GLY A 103 -1.94 12.12 -6.44
CA GLY A 103 -3.20 12.81 -6.73
C GLY A 103 -4.41 12.05 -6.17
N GLY A 104 -5.60 12.64 -6.33
CA GLY A 104 -6.86 12.02 -5.90
C GLY A 104 -7.04 10.61 -6.47
N ALA A 105 -7.90 9.82 -5.81
CA ALA A 105 -8.26 8.49 -6.29
C ALA A 105 -8.65 8.52 -7.78
N THR A 106 -8.30 7.47 -8.52
CA THR A 106 -8.88 7.25 -9.84
C THR A 106 -10.40 7.37 -9.69
N PRO A 107 -11.08 8.26 -10.43
CA PRO A 107 -12.50 8.53 -10.24
C PRO A 107 -13.28 7.21 -10.25
N ALA A 108 -14.25 7.06 -9.35
CA ALA A 108 -15.13 5.90 -9.40
C ALA A 108 -15.88 5.93 -10.73
N ALA A 109 -16.39 4.78 -11.20
CA ALA A 109 -17.18 4.75 -12.42
C ALA A 109 -18.40 5.71 -12.36
N ALA A 110 -18.92 5.97 -11.16
CA ALA A 110 -19.98 6.95 -10.90
C ALA A 110 -19.53 8.42 -11.03
N ASP A 111 -18.24 8.69 -10.89
CA ASP A 111 -17.62 10.02 -11.00
C ASP A 111 -17.18 10.35 -12.44
N LEU A 112 -17.26 9.36 -13.33
CA LEU A 112 -17.01 9.58 -14.76
C LEU A 112 -18.21 10.34 -15.35
N VAL A 113 -18.00 11.60 -15.70
CA VAL A 113 -18.93 12.34 -16.56
C VAL A 113 -18.90 11.69 -17.93
N GLY A 114 -19.80 10.74 -18.16
CA GLY A 114 -19.99 10.14 -19.48
C GLY A 114 -20.28 11.25 -20.49
N LYS A 115 -19.63 11.21 -21.66
CA LYS A 115 -20.14 11.94 -22.81
C LYS A 115 -21.59 11.52 -22.99
N ALA A 116 -22.51 12.48 -22.89
CA ALA A 116 -23.91 12.28 -23.20
C ALA A 116 -24.00 11.41 -24.46
N ALA A 117 -24.70 10.28 -24.35
CA ALA A 117 -24.97 9.41 -25.48
C ALA A 117 -25.54 10.29 -26.60
N ALA A 118 -24.78 10.46 -27.68
CA ALA A 118 -25.29 11.06 -28.90
C ALA A 118 -26.40 10.13 -29.37
N LYS A 119 -27.62 10.65 -29.32
CA LYS A 119 -28.84 10.01 -29.82
C LYS A 119 -28.86 10.07 -31.34
#